data_AF-A0A432IWM5-F1
#
_entry.id   AF-A0A432IWM5-F1
#
_cell.length_a   1.000
_cell.length_b   1.000
_cell.length_c   1.000
_cell.angle_alpha   90.00
_cell.angle_beta   90.00
_cell.angle_gamma   90.00
#
_symmetry.space_group_name_H-M   'P 1'
#
loop_
_entity.id
_entity.type
_entity.pdbx_description
1 polymer ?
#
loop_
_entity_poly.entity_id
_entity_poly.type
_entity_poly.pdbx_seq_one_letter_code
_entity_poly.pdbx_strand_id
1 'polypeptide(L)'
;MKIEEYIKSLPNDIISGNDVQLPEHSFRKIFEFLNLNENDVFYHLGCGDGKGIKIALQEFHVKKAIGVDNNKEKIQQAKKL
;
A
#
# COMPACT_ATOMS: atom_id res chain seq x y z
N MET A 1 -6.96 -20.78 13.14
CA MET A 1 -6.65 -20.92 11.71
C MET A 1 -5.27 -21.53 11.60
N LYS A 2 -5.09 -22.63 10.85
CA LYS A 2 -3.75 -23.19 10.63
C LYS A 2 -3.04 -22.38 9.54
N ILE A 3 -1.74 -22.17 9.69
CA ILE A 3 -0.96 -21.36 8.74
C ILE A 3 -1.03 -21.92 7.32
N GLU A 4 -1.12 -23.25 7.17
CA GLU A 4 -1.20 -23.91 5.87
C GLU A 4 -2.51 -23.62 5.12
N GLU A 5 -3.63 -23.53 5.85
CA GLU A 5 -4.94 -23.24 5.27
C GLU A 5 -5.03 -21.78 4.80
N TYR A 6 -4.42 -20.86 5.57
CA TYR A 6 -4.31 -19.46 5.18
C TYR A 6 -3.46 -19.31 3.90
N ILE A 7 -2.29 -19.95 3.82
CA ILE A 7 -1.42 -19.90 2.64
C ILE A 7 -2.17 -20.41 1.39
N LYS A 8 -2.94 -21.50 1.50
CA LYS A 8 -3.73 -22.04 0.37
C LYS A 8 -4.88 -21.13 -0.08
N SER A 9 -5.36 -20.25 0.79
CA SER A 9 -6.43 -19.30 0.46
C SER A 9 -5.95 -18.06 -0.30
N LEU A 10 -4.63 -17.83 -0.35
CA LEU A 10 -4.05 -16.67 -1.01
C LEU A 10 -4.05 -16.85 -2.55
N PRO A 11 -4.23 -15.76 -3.32
CA PRO A 11 -4.02 -15.76 -4.76
C PRO A 11 -2.63 -16.31 -5.15
N ASN A 12 -2.56 -17.05 -6.26
CA ASN A 12 -1.31 -17.66 -6.75
C ASN A 12 -0.16 -16.65 -6.91
N ASP A 13 -0.46 -15.41 -7.31
CA ASP A 13 0.55 -14.36 -7.51
C ASP A 13 1.23 -13.92 -6.20
N ILE A 14 0.53 -14.06 -5.07
CA ILE A 14 1.11 -13.81 -3.74
C ILE A 14 2.02 -14.98 -3.33
N ILE A 15 1.66 -16.20 -3.71
CA ILE A 15 2.42 -17.41 -3.39
C ILE A 15 3.68 -17.52 -4.26
N SER A 16 3.62 -17.05 -5.52
CA SER A 16 4.73 -17.11 -6.47
C SER A 16 5.84 -16.09 -6.18
N GLY A 17 5.61 -15.11 -5.31
CA GLY A 17 6.55 -14.02 -5.05
C GLY A 17 6.65 -13.02 -6.20
N ASN A 18 5.66 -13.00 -7.09
CA ASN A 18 5.56 -11.95 -8.10
C ASN A 18 5.32 -10.60 -7.42
N ASP A 19 5.72 -9.53 -8.09
CA ASP A 19 5.43 -8.18 -7.61
C ASP A 19 3.92 -7.93 -7.66
N VAL A 20 3.32 -7.78 -6.48
CA VAL A 20 1.89 -7.50 -6.33
C VAL A 20 1.74 -6.06 -5.83
N GLN A 21 0.94 -5.27 -6.55
CA GLN A 21 0.58 -3.91 -6.19
C GLN A 21 -0.95 -3.80 -6.18
N LEU A 22 -1.51 -3.18 -5.15
CA LEU A 22 -2.95 -2.87 -5.16
C LEU A 22 -3.26 -1.88 -6.28
N PRO A 23 -4.34 -2.09 -7.04
CA PRO A 23 -4.78 -1.11 -8.03
C PRO A 23 -5.27 0.16 -7.31
N GLU A 24 -5.14 1.32 -7.96
CA GLU A 24 -5.43 2.62 -7.32
C GLU A 24 -6.85 2.73 -6.74
N HIS A 25 -7.85 2.16 -7.43
CA HIS A 25 -9.23 2.16 -6.94
C HIS A 25 -9.38 1.41 -5.61
N SER A 26 -8.54 0.41 -5.33
CA SER A 26 -8.56 -0.32 -4.07
C SER A 26 -8.02 0.55 -2.94
N PHE A 27 -6.97 1.34 -3.18
CA PHE A 27 -6.51 2.33 -2.19
C PHE A 27 -7.61 3.32 -1.84
N ARG A 28 -8.27 3.92 -2.85
CA ARG A 28 -9.38 4.87 -2.63
C ARG A 28 -10.50 4.27 -1.78
N LYS A 29 -10.95 3.06 -2.13
CA LYS A 29 -11.98 2.35 -1.34
C LYS A 29 -11.54 2.09 0.10
N ILE A 30 -10.28 1.71 0.33
CA ILE A 30 -9.75 1.49 1.68
C ILE A 30 -9.72 2.81 2.46
N PHE A 31 -9.23 3.90 1.84
CA PHE A 31 -9.11 5.20 2.50
C PHE A 31 -10.48 5.82 2.79
N GLU A 32 -11.44 5.69 1.86
CA GLU A 32 -12.85 6.06 2.08
C GLU A 32 -13.45 5.25 3.24
N PHE A 33 -13.24 3.94 3.27
CA PHE A 33 -13.73 3.07 4.34
C PHE A 33 -13.16 3.46 5.72
N LEU A 34 -11.89 3.88 5.77
CA LEU A 34 -11.24 4.36 6.99
C LEU A 34 -11.62 5.80 7.35
N ASN A 35 -12.33 6.51 6.46
CA ASN A 35 -12.56 7.96 6.55
C ASN A 35 -11.25 8.75 6.77
N LEU A 36 -10.22 8.36 6.01
CA LEU A 36 -8.88 8.92 6.08
C LEU A 36 -8.91 10.42 5.70
N ASN A 37 -8.31 11.28 6.53
CA ASN A 37 -8.40 12.73 6.37
C ASN A 37 -7.14 13.48 6.84
N GLU A 38 -7.19 14.81 6.79
CA GLU A 38 -6.07 15.70 7.09
C GLU A 38 -5.57 15.66 8.54
N ASN A 39 -6.29 15.02 9.46
CA ASN A 39 -5.85 14.83 10.83
C ASN A 39 -4.96 13.59 11.01
N ASP A 40 -4.88 12.72 9.98
CA ASP A 40 -4.26 11.41 10.09
C ASP A 40 -2.79 11.39 9.65
N VAL A 41 -2.03 10.47 10.24
CA VAL A 41 -0.69 10.08 9.76
C VAL A 41 -0.77 8.67 9.20
N PHE A 42 -0.61 8.54 7.89
CA PHE A 42 -0.73 7.27 7.18
C PHE A 42 0.61 6.55 7.06
N TYR A 43 0.65 5.26 7.40
CA TYR A 43 1.79 4.38 7.20
C TYR A 43 1.44 3.28 6.21
N HIS A 44 2.16 3.20 5.09
CA HIS A 44 2.05 2.10 4.14
C HIS A 44 3.26 1.18 4.28
N LEU A 45 3.04 0.01 4.89
CA LEU A 45 4.04 -1.05 4.98
C LEU A 45 3.99 -1.89 3.70
N GLY A 46 5.14 -2.11 3.06
CA GLY A 46 5.22 -2.65 1.70
C GLY A 46 4.68 -1.65 0.68
N CYS A 47 5.18 -0.40 0.70
CA CYS A 47 4.59 0.68 -0.10
C CYS A 47 4.83 0.57 -1.61
N GLY A 48 5.69 -0.34 -2.04
CA GLY A 48 5.95 -0.63 -3.44
C GLY A 48 6.36 0.62 -4.22
N ASP A 49 5.65 0.90 -5.32
CA ASP A 49 5.91 2.05 -6.19
C ASP A 49 5.53 3.42 -5.57
N GLY A 50 4.91 3.44 -4.39
CA GLY A 50 4.54 4.66 -3.68
C GLY A 50 3.19 5.26 -4.10
N LYS A 51 2.43 4.65 -5.01
CA LYS A 51 1.11 5.20 -5.42
C LYS A 51 0.14 5.37 -4.25
N GLY A 52 0.09 4.42 -3.32
CA GLY A 52 -0.76 4.54 -2.13
C GLY A 52 -0.40 5.75 -1.26
N ILE A 53 0.89 6.09 -1.16
CA ILE A 53 1.38 7.29 -0.46
C ILE A 53 0.95 8.56 -1.20
N LYS A 54 1.09 8.58 -2.52
CA LYS A 54 0.67 9.71 -3.37
C LYS A 54 -0.83 9.97 -3.25
N ILE A 55 -1.67 8.93 -3.36
CA ILE A 55 -3.13 9.04 -3.22
C ILE A 55 -3.51 9.56 -1.83
N ALA A 56 -2.91 9.03 -0.76
CA ALA A 56 -3.21 9.49 0.59
C ALA A 56 -2.91 10.98 0.79
N LEU A 57 -1.80 11.48 0.23
CA LEU A 57 -1.41 12.90 0.32
C LEU A 57 -2.24 13.81 -0.60
N GLN A 58 -2.47 13.41 -1.85
CA GLN A 58 -3.05 14.29 -2.88
C GLN A 58 -4.57 14.28 -2.91
N GLU A 59 -5.20 13.15 -2.56
CA GLU A 59 -6.66 13.00 -2.64
C GLU A 59 -7.31 13.10 -1.26
N PHE A 60 -6.69 12.51 -0.24
CA PHE A 60 -7.21 12.46 1.13
C PHE A 60 -6.53 13.47 2.07
N HIS A 61 -5.55 14.21 1.57
CA HIS A 61 -4.92 15.34 2.26
C HIS A 61 -4.35 15.02 3.64
N VAL A 62 -3.96 13.77 3.89
CA VAL A 62 -3.44 13.35 5.20
C VAL A 62 -2.29 14.24 5.65
N LYS A 63 -2.22 14.49 6.97
CA LYS A 63 -1.18 15.33 7.57
C LYS A 63 0.22 14.89 7.16
N LYS A 64 0.43 13.58 7.08
CA LYS A 64 1.70 12.97 6.71
C LYS A 64 1.47 11.54 6.21
N ALA A 65 2.23 11.13 5.20
CA ALA A 65 2.28 9.76 4.73
C ALA A 65 3.72 9.21 4.77
N ILE A 66 3.90 7.99 5.24
CA ILE A 66 5.19 7.31 5.37
C ILE A 66 5.12 5.96 4.67
N GLY A 67 5.93 5.79 3.62
CA GLY A 67 6.13 4.51 2.95
C GLY A 67 7.32 3.76 3.51
N VAL A 68 7.15 2.46 3.78
CA VAL A 68 8.22 1.55 4.21
C VAL A 68 8.26 0.37 3.26
N ASP A 69 9.41 0.13 2.64
CA ASP A 69 9.63 -1.01 1.75
C ASP A 69 11.08 -1.49 1.89
N ASN A 70 11.32 -2.79 1.71
CA ASN A 70 12.65 -3.37 1.77
C ASN A 70 13.38 -3.30 0.41
N ASN A 71 12.65 -3.05 -0.68
CA ASN A 71 13.21 -2.91 -2.01
C ASN A 71 13.72 -1.48 -2.24
N LYS A 72 15.04 -1.32 -2.26
CA LYS A 72 15.71 -0.02 -2.44
C LYS A 72 15.35 0.64 -3.77
N GLU A 73 15.22 -0.11 -4.86
CA GLU A 73 14.93 0.44 -6.18
C GLU A 73 13.52 1.04 -6.22
N LYS A 74 12.54 0.33 -5.65
CA LYS A 74 11.17 0.83 -5.51
C LYS A 74 11.11 2.10 -4.66
N ILE A 75 11.85 2.16 -3.56
CA ILE A 75 11.97 3.39 -2.76
C ILE A 75 12.55 4.55 -3.57
N GLN A 76 13.55 4.30 -4.42
CA GLN A 76 14.10 5.36 -5.29
C GLN A 76 13.11 5.81 -6.37
N GLN A 77 12.29 4.91 -6.89
CA GLN A 77 11.21 5.26 -7.83
C GLN A 77 10.12 6.07 -7.13
N ALA A 78 9.66 5.62 -5.96
CA ALA A 78 8.64 6.29 -5.16
C ALA A 78 9.03 7.71 -4.77
N LYS A 79 10.33 7.97 -4.51
CA LYS A 79 10.85 9.32 -4.21
C LYS A 79 10.79 10.31 -5.37
N LYS A 80 10.55 9.84 -6.61
CA LYS A 80 10.46 10.68 -7.81
C LYS A 80 9.01 11.06 -8.18
N LEU A 81 8.01 10.55 -7.44
CA LEU A 81 6.59 10.71 -7.72
C LEU A 81 5.99 12.05 -7.29
#